data_AF-A0A2N9AWQ6-F1
#
_entry.id   AF-A0A2N9AWQ6-F1
#
_cell.length_a   1.000
_cell.length_b   1.000
_cell.length_c   1.000
_cell.angle_alpha   90.00
_cell.angle_beta   90.00
_cell.angle_gamma   90.00
#
_symmetry.space_group_name_H-M   'P 1'
#
loop_
_entity.id
_entity.type
_entity.pdbx_description
1 polymer ?
#
loop_
_entity_poly.entity_id
_entity_poly.type
_entity_poly.pdbx_seq_one_letter_code
_entity_poly.pdbx_strand_id
1 'polypeptide(L)'
;MSIVVSDPYVLQHVLPEHEVTTQAWRLISLLVAAGEDPSGLLEEEFVPIVLRQKLAELIGRAIDHDVLSMLLDAPYWYVSEEGDAHIVFTFDTQVKASAFRLCVL
;
A
#
# COMPACT_ATOMS: atom_id res chain seq x y z
N MET A 1 -2.51 -13.54 4.24
CA MET A 1 -1.51 -12.53 3.85
C MET A 1 -0.29 -13.26 3.30
N SER A 2 0.06 -13.07 2.02
CA SER A 2 1.16 -13.77 1.34
C SER A 2 2.12 -12.75 0.74
N ILE A 3 3.42 -12.93 0.95
CA ILE A 3 4.49 -12.10 0.38
C ILE A 3 5.05 -12.87 -0.82
N VAL A 4 4.99 -12.28 -2.00
CA VAL A 4 5.58 -12.85 -3.21
C VAL A 4 6.94 -12.20 -3.45
N VAL A 5 7.99 -13.02 -3.55
CA VAL A 5 9.34 -12.57 -3.91
C VAL A 5 9.56 -12.96 -5.36
N SER A 6 9.53 -11.98 -6.26
CA SER A 6 9.81 -12.18 -7.69
C SER A 6 11.29 -12.01 -8.02
N ASP A 7 12.03 -11.23 -7.22
CA ASP A 7 13.45 -10.88 -7.40
C ASP A 7 14.05 -10.56 -6.00
N PRO A 8 15.31 -10.91 -5.66
CA PRO A 8 15.95 -10.53 -4.38
C PRO A 8 15.93 -9.03 -4.06
N TYR A 9 15.66 -8.18 -5.06
CA TYR A 9 15.59 -6.72 -4.94
C TYR A 9 14.16 -6.16 -4.96
N VAL A 10 13.14 -7.02 -5.10
CA VAL A 10 11.74 -6.62 -5.21
C VAL A 10 10.91 -7.35 -4.15
N LEU A 11 10.29 -6.56 -3.28
CA LEU A 11 9.34 -7.06 -2.29
C LEU A 11 7.95 -6.56 -2.62
N GLN A 12 6.97 -7.44 -2.43
CA GLN A 12 5.58 -7.13 -2.72
C GLN A 12 4.69 -7.40 -1.51
N HIS A 13 3.86 -6.41 -1.20
CA HIS A 13 2.74 -6.56 -0.28
C HIS A 13 1.44 -6.62 -1.07
N VAL A 14 0.67 -7.69 -0.89
CA VAL A 14 -0.60 -7.92 -1.59
C VAL A 14 -1.75 -7.68 -0.63
N LEU A 15 -2.67 -6.81 -1.06
CA LEU A 15 -3.93 -6.52 -0.40
C LEU A 15 -5.06 -7.16 -1.22
N PRO A 16 -5.83 -8.07 -0.62
CA PRO A 16 -6.97 -8.67 -1.29
C PRO A 16 -7.99 -7.61 -1.75
N GLU A 17 -8.59 -7.78 -2.92
CA GLU A 17 -9.62 -6.87 -3.48
C GLU A 17 -10.64 -6.43 -2.41
N HIS A 18 -11.24 -7.41 -1.72
CA HIS A 18 -12.27 -7.15 -0.70
C HIS A 18 -11.80 -6.26 0.45
N GLU A 19 -10.52 -6.33 0.84
CA GLU A 19 -9.97 -5.44 1.88
C GLU A 19 -9.84 -4.01 1.36
N VAL A 20 -9.36 -3.85 0.13
CA VAL A 20 -9.20 -2.55 -0.52
C VAL A 20 -10.56 -1.88 -0.70
N THR A 21 -11.53 -2.61 -1.25
CA THR A 21 -12.92 -2.18 -1.43
C THR A 21 -13.56 -1.79 -0.10
N THR A 22 -13.40 -2.60 0.94
CA THR A 22 -13.96 -2.30 2.27
C THR A 22 -13.41 -0.99 2.83
N GLN A 23 -12.10 -0.73 2.68
CA GLN A 23 -11.51 0.53 3.14
C GLN A 23 -11.93 1.72 2.26
N ALA A 24 -12.05 1.54 0.95
CA ALA A 24 -12.52 2.57 0.04
C ALA A 24 -13.95 3.03 0.40
N TRP A 25 -14.87 2.09 0.60
CA TRP A 25 -16.23 2.39 1.06
C TRP A 25 -16.28 3.05 2.44
N ARG A 26 -15.36 2.69 3.33
CA ARG A 26 -15.22 3.36 4.62
C ARG A 26 -14.83 4.83 4.46
N LEU A 27 -13.90 5.14 3.56
CA LEU A 27 -13.50 6.53 3.28
C LEU A 27 -14.67 7.33 2.68
N ILE A 28 -15.40 6.74 1.72
CA ILE A 28 -16.62 7.36 1.17
C ILE A 28 -17.64 7.62 2.27
N SER A 29 -17.88 6.64 3.15
CA SER A 29 -18.82 6.79 4.27
C SER A 29 -18.43 7.92 5.23
N LEU A 30 -17.12 8.14 5.45
CA LEU A 30 -16.63 9.25 6.26
C LEU A 30 -16.86 10.61 5.60
N LEU A 31 -16.70 10.71 4.28
CA LEU A 31 -17.01 11.93 3.53
C LEU A 31 -18.50 12.25 3.57
N VAL A 32 -19.35 11.25 3.34
CA VAL A 32 -20.80 11.40 3.46
C VAL A 32 -21.20 11.84 4.87
N ALA A 33 -20.58 11.26 5.91
CA ALA A 33 -20.80 11.67 7.29
C ALA A 33 -20.32 13.11 7.58
N ALA A 34 -19.33 13.60 6.83
CA ALA A 34 -18.86 15.00 6.89
C ALA A 34 -19.74 15.97 6.09
N GLY A 35 -20.77 15.48 5.38
CA GLY A 35 -21.73 16.29 4.63
C GLY A 35 -21.45 16.39 3.12
N GLU A 36 -20.50 15.61 2.60
CA GLU A 36 -20.25 15.53 1.16
C GLU A 36 -21.39 14.76 0.45
N ASP A 37 -21.68 15.16 -0.78
CA ASP A 37 -22.67 14.48 -1.62
C ASP A 37 -22.11 13.14 -2.13
N PRO A 38 -22.74 11.99 -1.84
CA PRO A 38 -22.28 10.69 -2.36
C PRO A 38 -22.45 10.57 -3.88
N SER A 39 -23.29 11.40 -4.51
CA SER A 39 -23.59 11.29 -5.94
C SER A 39 -22.38 11.72 -6.77
N GLY A 40 -21.62 10.72 -7.22
CA GLY A 40 -20.41 10.90 -8.03
C GLY A 40 -19.13 10.37 -7.39
N LEU A 41 -19.18 9.90 -6.13
CA LEU A 41 -18.04 9.24 -5.50
C LEU A 41 -17.95 7.79 -5.97
N LEU A 42 -16.91 7.46 -6.74
CA LEU A 42 -16.64 6.10 -7.20
C LEU A 42 -15.58 5.45 -6.31
N GLU A 43 -15.81 4.22 -5.88
CA GLU A 43 -14.88 3.44 -5.04
C GLU A 43 -13.45 3.40 -5.61
N GLU A 44 -13.33 3.24 -6.92
CA GLU A 44 -12.06 3.14 -7.66
C GLU A 44 -11.18 4.37 -7.46
N GLU A 45 -11.78 5.56 -7.28
CA GLU A 45 -11.05 6.81 -7.02
C GLU A 45 -10.40 6.84 -5.63
N PHE A 46 -10.90 6.01 -4.71
CA PHE A 46 -10.40 5.90 -3.34
C PHE A 46 -9.35 4.80 -3.20
N VAL A 47 -9.23 3.86 -4.15
CA VAL A 47 -8.20 2.81 -4.14
C VAL A 47 -6.79 3.42 -3.97
N PRO A 48 -6.36 4.44 -4.74
CA PRO A 48 -5.05 5.07 -4.53
C PRO A 48 -4.86 5.71 -3.15
N ILE A 49 -5.95 6.14 -2.50
CA ILE A 49 -5.90 6.72 -1.15
C ILE A 49 -5.69 5.60 -0.13
N VAL A 50 -6.44 4.51 -0.23
CA VAL A 50 -6.29 3.31 0.61
C VAL A 50 -4.86 2.77 0.51
N LEU A 51 -4.31 2.66 -0.70
CA LEU A 51 -2.95 2.14 -0.92
C LEU A 51 -1.89 3.07 -0.32
N ARG A 52 -2.05 4.39 -0.42
CA ARG A 52 -1.15 5.35 0.24
C ARG A 52 -1.22 5.28 1.76
N GLN A 53 -2.42 5.13 2.32
CA GLN A 53 -2.59 4.94 3.76
C GLN A 53 -1.95 3.63 4.22
N LYS A 54 -2.13 2.54 3.47
CA LYS A 54 -1.52 1.26 3.80
C LYS A 54 0.00 1.29 3.72
N LEU A 55 0.53 1.92 2.67
CA LEU A 55 1.95 2.18 2.53
C LEU A 55 2.49 2.95 3.74
N ALA A 56 1.83 4.03 4.14
CA ALA A 56 2.21 4.81 5.33
C ALA A 56 2.11 4.00 6.63
N GLU A 57 1.11 3.12 6.78
CA GLU A 57 0.98 2.22 7.94
C GLU A 57 2.14 1.23 8.03
N LEU A 58 2.49 0.58 6.92
CA LEU A 58 3.61 -0.37 6.86
C LEU A 58 4.93 0.34 7.19
N ILE A 59 5.18 1.48 6.56
CA ILE A 59 6.35 2.31 6.77
C ILE A 59 6.45 2.85 8.20
N GLY A 60 5.36 3.44 8.70
CA GLY A 60 5.33 4.10 10.01
C GLY A 60 5.43 3.15 11.18
N ARG A 61 5.12 1.86 10.98
CA ARG A 61 5.37 0.81 11.98
C ARG A 61 6.83 0.38 12.05
N ALA A 62 7.57 0.56 10.96
CA ALA A 62 8.86 -0.08 10.80
C ALA A 62 10.02 0.78 11.28
N ILE A 63 10.08 2.07 10.91
CA ILE A 63 11.26 2.91 11.19
C ILE A 63 10.88 4.40 11.21
N ASP A 64 11.68 5.21 11.92
CA ASP A 64 11.75 6.67 11.78
C ASP A 64 11.78 7.07 10.29
N HIS A 65 10.95 8.06 9.93
CA HIS A 65 10.63 8.41 8.53
C HIS A 65 11.89 8.75 7.70
N ASP A 66 12.93 9.26 8.35
CA ASP A 66 14.20 9.63 7.72
C ASP A 66 15.01 8.42 7.25
N VAL A 67 15.01 7.32 8.00
CA VAL A 67 15.75 6.10 7.63
C VAL A 67 15.10 5.43 6.41
N LEU A 68 13.78 5.51 6.34
CA LEU A 68 13.02 4.87 5.28
C LEU A 68 13.17 5.58 3.93
N SER A 69 13.35 6.90 3.95
CA SER A 69 13.71 7.69 2.75
C SER A 69 15.06 7.30 2.15
N MET A 70 15.96 6.73 2.96
CA MET A 70 17.28 6.25 2.50
C MET A 70 17.23 4.80 1.98
N LEU A 71 16.20 4.03 2.38
CA LEU A 71 16.08 2.61 2.09
C LEU A 71 15.25 2.31 0.84
N LEU A 72 14.27 3.15 0.52
CA LEU A 72 13.33 2.87 -0.56
C LEU A 72 13.65 3.67 -1.82
N ASP A 73 13.75 2.95 -2.94
CA ASP A 73 13.41 3.54 -4.22
C ASP A 73 11.88 3.81 -4.26
N ALA A 74 11.43 4.80 -5.03
CA ALA A 74 10.05 5.24 -5.01
C ALA A 74 9.07 4.06 -5.19
N PRO A 75 8.26 3.70 -4.16
CA PRO A 75 7.35 2.57 -4.26
C PRO A 75 6.24 2.88 -5.26
N TYR A 76 5.77 1.84 -5.95
CA TYR A 76 4.66 1.94 -6.88
C TYR A 76 3.61 0.87 -6.58
N TRP A 77 2.43 1.00 -7.17
CA TRP A 77 1.36 0.03 -7.00
C TRP A 77 0.61 -0.22 -8.30
N TYR A 78 -0.04 -1.37 -8.37
CA TYR A 78 -0.96 -1.75 -9.44
C TYR A 78 -2.09 -2.63 -8.89
N VAL A 79 -3.16 -2.79 -9.66
CA VAL A 79 -4.27 -3.71 -9.36
C VAL A 79 -4.21 -4.86 -10.38
N SER A 80 -4.31 -6.10 -9.92
CA SER A 80 -4.26 -7.29 -10.78
C SER A 80 -5.59 -7.50 -11.52
N GLU A 81 -5.63 -8.47 -12.44
CA GLU A 81 -6.88 -8.85 -13.13
C GLU A 81 -7.91 -9.44 -12.16
N GLU A 82 -7.45 -10.04 -11.06
CA GLU A 82 -8.26 -10.57 -9.97
C GLU A 82 -8.75 -9.49 -8.99
N GLY A 83 -8.38 -8.22 -9.19
CA GLY A 83 -8.77 -7.10 -8.33
C GLY A 83 -7.87 -6.88 -7.11
N ASP A 84 -6.87 -7.73 -6.89
CA ASP A 84 -5.94 -7.58 -5.78
C ASP A 84 -5.02 -6.37 -6.01
N ALA A 85 -4.80 -5.59 -4.96
CA ALA A 85 -3.88 -4.46 -5.03
C ALA A 85 -2.48 -4.86 -4.55
N HIS A 86 -1.49 -4.47 -5.34
CA HIS A 86 -0.10 -4.83 -5.13
C HIS A 86 0.71 -3.58 -4.86
N ILE A 87 1.32 -3.49 -3.67
CA ILE A 87 2.31 -2.47 -3.33
C ILE A 87 3.69 -3.09 -3.55
N VAL A 88 4.49 -2.45 -4.41
CA VAL A 88 5.81 -2.95 -4.81
C VAL A 88 6.89 -2.02 -4.25
N PHE A 89 7.85 -2.64 -3.56
CA PHE A 89 9.03 -2.02 -3.00
C PHE A 89 10.25 -2.50 -3.77
N THR A 90 10.99 -1.57 -4.34
CA THR A 90 12.23 -1.83 -5.09
C THR A 90 13.43 -1.34 -4.29
N PHE A 91 14.54 -2.08 -4.40
CA PHE A 91 15.77 -1.80 -3.68
C PHE A 91 16.98 -1.93 -4.59
N ASP A 92 17.94 -1.02 -4.48
CA ASP A 92 19.23 -1.10 -5.18
C ASP A 92 20.16 -2.22 -4.67
N THR A 93 19.89 -2.79 -3.49
CA THR A 93 20.75 -3.77 -2.82
C THR A 93 19.95 -4.79 -2.01
N GLN A 94 20.46 -6.02 -1.94
CA GLN A 94 19.82 -7.11 -1.20
C GLN A 94 19.83 -6.86 0.32
N VAL A 95 20.82 -6.12 0.82
CA VAL A 95 20.89 -5.71 2.23
C VAL A 95 19.71 -4.82 2.61
N LYS A 96 19.36 -3.83 1.77
CA LYS A 96 18.20 -2.97 2.01
C LYS A 96 16.90 -3.74 1.94
N ALA A 97 16.73 -4.60 0.92
CA ALA A 97 15.56 -5.46 0.81
C ALA A 97 15.39 -6.36 2.06
N SER A 98 16.50 -6.96 2.53
CA SER A 98 16.49 -7.83 3.72
C SER A 98 16.18 -7.06 5.00
N ALA A 99 16.76 -5.86 5.17
CA ALA A 99 16.48 -4.99 6.30
C ALA A 99 15.01 -4.55 6.31
N PHE A 100 14.47 -4.14 5.16
CA PHE A 100 13.06 -3.78 5.02
C PHE A 100 12.15 -4.96 5.39
N ARG A 101 12.45 -6.16 4.89
CA ARG A 101 11.70 -7.37 5.24
C ARG A 101 11.71 -7.66 6.74
N LEU A 102 12.81 -7.40 7.44
CA LEU A 102 12.91 -7.66 8.89
C LEU A 102 12.20 -6.61 9.74
N CYS A 103 12.15 -5.36 9.27
CA CYS A 103 11.59 -4.24 10.04
C CYS A 103 10.11 -3.96 9.75
N VAL A 104 9.64 -4.30 8.55
CA VAL A 104 8.33 -3.86 8.03
C VAL A 104 7.34 -5.02 7.83
N LEU A 105 7.83 -6.18 7.40
CA LEU A 105 7.03 -7.34 7.00
C LEU A 105 7.04 -8.44 8.06
#